data_AF-A0A1D6PAW5-F1
#
_entry.id   AF-A0A1D6PAW5-F1
#
_cell.length_a   1.000
_cell.length_b   1.000
_cell.length_c   1.000
_cell.angle_alpha   90.00
_cell.angle_beta   90.00
_cell.angle_gamma   90.00
#
_symmetry.space_group_name_H-M   'P 1'
#
loop_
_entity.id
_entity.type
_entity.pdbx_description
1 polymer ?
#
loop_
_entity_poly.entity_id
_entity_poly.type
_entity_poly.pdbx_seq_one_letter_code
_entity_poly.pdbx_strand_id
1 'polypeptide(L)' 'MFDMSKLEAEELKTVQKADVIAWYNTYIRSSSPKRRRLAIHVYGCNSDIAEAAKLQEQSWTIIDDVESLKASSQFYSSLC' A
#
# COMPACT_ATOMS: atom_id res chain seq x y z
N MET A 1 -21.41 1.43 -16.33
CA MET A 1 -20.86 1.24 -14.98
C MET A 1 -21.73 0.36 -14.05
N PHE A 2 -22.92 -0.11 -14.47
CA PHE A 2 -23.81 -0.85 -13.55
C PHE A 2 -23.54 -2.36 -13.43
N ASP A 3 -22.77 -2.95 -14.35
CA ASP A 3 -22.50 -4.40 -14.37
C ASP A 3 -21.11 -4.79 -13.81
N MET A 4 -20.41 -3.87 -13.15
CA MET A 4 -19.02 -4.09 -12.69
C MET A 4 -18.86 -5.34 -11.83
N SER A 5 -19.72 -5.55 -10.84
CA SER A 5 -19.65 -6.72 -9.96
C SER A 5 -19.82 -8.04 -10.71
N LYS A 6 -20.62 -8.06 -11.78
CA LYS A 6 -20.79 -9.25 -12.63
C LYS A 6 -19.52 -9.52 -13.44
N LEU A 7 -18.95 -8.48 -14.06
CA LEU A 7 -17.72 -8.61 -14.85
C LEU A 7 -16.54 -9.04 -13.97
N GLU A 8 -16.37 -8.43 -12.79
CA GLU A 8 -15.33 -8.81 -11.83
C GLU A 8 -15.46 -10.27 -11.40
N ALA A 9 -16.69 -10.75 -11.16
CA ALA A 9 -16.93 -12.14 -10.78
C ALA A 9 -16.61 -13.13 -11.91
N GLU A 10 -16.90 -12.79 -13.17
CA GLU A 10 -16.52 -13.63 -14.31
C GLU A 10 -15.00 -13.67 -14.51
N GLU A 11 -14.31 -12.54 -14.39
CA GLU A 11 -12.84 -12.49 -14.45
C GLU A 11 -12.21 -13.30 -13.32
N LEU A 12 -12.73 -13.20 -12.10
CA LEU A 12 -12.20 -13.90 -10.93
C LEU A 12 -12.24 -15.43 -11.08
N LYS A 13 -13.21 -15.99 -11.82
CA LYS A 13 -13.27 -17.44 -12.08
C LYS A 13 -12.07 -17.97 -12.84
N THR A 14 -11.39 -17.11 -13.60
CA THR A 14 -10.24 -17.49 -14.42
C THR A 14 -8.92 -17.43 -13.66
N VAL A 15 -8.88 -16.71 -12.53
CA VAL A 15 -7.67 -16.49 -11.73
C VAL A 15 -7.21 -17.80 -11.08
N GLN A 16 -5.94 -18.13 -11.28
CA GLN A 16 -5.31 -19.31 -10.71
C GLN A 16 -4.38 -18.95 -9.55
N LYS A 17 -4.02 -19.96 -8.74
CA LYS A 17 -3.05 -19.80 -7.65
C LYS A 17 -1.72 -19.20 -8.12
N ALA A 18 -1.25 -19.58 -9.31
CA ALA A 18 -0.01 -19.06 -9.88
C ALA A 18 -0.07 -17.55 -10.10
N ASP A 19 -1.21 -17.04 -10.57
CA ASP A 19 -1.43 -15.60 -10.81
C ASP A 19 -1.38 -14.82 -9.50
N VAL A 20 -2.00 -15.35 -8.44
CA VAL A 20 -1.98 -14.75 -7.09
C VAL A 20 -0.55 -14.71 -6.53
N ILE A 21 0.22 -15.79 -6.70
CA ILE A 21 1.63 -15.84 -6.28
C ILE A 21 2.47 -14.82 -7.06
N ALA A 22 2.28 -14.73 -8.38
CA ALA A 22 2.98 -13.75 -9.21
C ALA A 22 2.62 -12.31 -8.81
N TRP A 23 1.35 -12.04 -8.57
CA TRP A 23 0.87 -10.73 -8.09
C TRP A 23 1.47 -10.37 -6.72
N TYR A 24 1.45 -11.30 -5.75
CA TYR A 24 2.07 -11.11 -4.43
C TYR A 24 3.57 -10.80 -4.55
N ASN A 25 4.30 -11.60 -5.31
CA ASN A 25 5.74 -11.41 -5.53
C ASN A 25 6.04 -10.08 -6.21
N THR A 26 5.14 -9.60 -7.08
CA THR A 26 5.31 -8.36 -7.82
C THR A 26 4.98 -7.13 -6.99
N TYR A 27 3.91 -7.13 -6.19
CA TYR A 27 3.42 -5.89 -5.57
C TYR A 27 3.47 -5.87 -4.04
N ILE A 28 3.55 -7.02 -3.37
CA ILE A 28 3.41 -7.11 -1.91
C ILE A 28 4.71 -7.53 -1.22
N ARG A 29 5.45 -8.49 -1.80
CA ARG A 29 6.67 -9.06 -1.21
C ARG A 29 7.68 -7.97 -0.83
N SER A 30 8.31 -8.12 0.34
CA SER A 30 9.19 -7.10 0.92
C SER A 30 10.34 -6.67 0.01
N SER A 31 10.91 -7.60 -0.74
CA SER A 31 12.02 -7.37 -1.65
C SER A 31 11.59 -6.87 -3.04
N SER A 32 10.30 -6.63 -3.30
CA SER A 32 9.87 -6.24 -4.64
C SER A 32 10.13 -4.77 -4.94
N PRO A 33 10.70 -4.43 -6.11
CA PRO A 33 10.92 -3.04 -6.52
C PRO A 33 9.62 -2.29 -6.85
N LYS A 34 8.52 -3.00 -7.13
CA LYS A 34 7.20 -2.40 -7.41
C LYS A 34 6.33 -2.27 -6.15
N ARG A 35 6.85 -2.68 -4.99
CA ARG A 35 6.14 -2.58 -3.71
C ARG A 35 5.96 -1.11 -3.34
N ARG A 36 4.72 -0.71 -3.05
CA ARG A 36 4.38 0.60 -2.49
C ARG A 36 3.73 0.36 -1.13
N ARG A 37 4.29 0.91 -0.05
CA ARG A 37 3.80 0.72 1.33
C ARG A 37 3.67 2.08 2.01
N LEU A 38 2.52 2.32 2.63
CA LEU A 38 2.26 3.42 3.55
C LEU A 38 1.82 2.81 4.88
N ALA A 39 2.40 3.26 5.98
CA ALA A 39 2.03 2.85 7.33
C ALA A 39 1.65 4.08 8.15
N ILE A 40 0.53 3.99 8.88
CA ILE A 40 0.06 5.04 9.78
C ILE A 40 0.13 4.46 11.19
N HIS A 41 0.98 5.04 12.02
CA HIS A 41 1.10 4.65 13.42
C HIS A 41 0.29 5.61 14.29
N VAL A 42 -0.62 5.05 15.09
CA VAL A 42 -1.45 5.81 16.03
C VAL A 42 -1.03 5.41 17.43
N TYR A 43 -0.59 6.39 18.22
CA TYR A 43 -0.08 6.18 19.57
C TYR A 43 -1.10 6.64 20.60
N GLY A 44 -1.23 5.89 21.70
CA GLY A 44 -2.08 6.27 22.82
C GLY A 44 -1.39 7.27 23.73
N CYS A 45 -2.13 7.89 24.65
CA CYS A 45 -1.63 8.96 25.53
C CYS A 45 -0.41 8.57 26.38
N ASN A 46 -0.26 7.27 26.67
CA ASN A 46 0.82 6.73 27.52
C ASN A 46 1.92 6.02 26.71
N SER A 47 1.87 6.09 25.38
CA SER A 47 2.87 5.46 24.52
C SER A 47 4.11 6.35 24.40
N ASP A 48 5.29 5.76 24.58
CA ASP A 48 6.54 6.46 24.27
C ASP A 48 6.75 6.48 22.76
N ILE A 49 6.39 7.61 22.14
CA ILE A 49 6.54 7.83 20.70
C ILE A 49 8.02 7.78 20.29
N ALA A 50 8.94 8.21 21.17
CA ALA A 50 10.37 8.21 20.90
C ALA A 50 10.96 6.79 20.95
N GLU A 51 10.45 5.91 21.82
CA GLU A 51 10.79 4.49 21.82
C GLU A 51 10.19 3.77 20.60
N ALA A 52 8.93 4.06 20.26
CA ALA A 52 8.30 3.49 19.06
C ALA A 52 8.98 3.93 17.76
N ALA A 53 9.49 5.16 17.70
CA ALA A 53 10.31 5.63 16.58
C ALA A 53 11.65 4.87 16.48
N LYS A 54 12.23 4.40 17.58
CA LYS A 54 13.46 3.59 17.59
C LYS A 54 13.24 2.16 17.09
N LEU A 55 12.03 1.62 17.20
CA LEU A 55 11.65 0.32 16.65
C LEU A 55 11.44 0.32 15.13
N GLN A 56 11.59 1.47 14.47
CA GLN A 56 11.45 1.57 13.02
C GLN A 56 12.47 0.68 12.31
N GLU A 57 11.99 -0.13 11.35
CA GLU A 57 12.88 -0.82 10.41
C GLU A 57 13.77 0.23 9.72
N GLN A 58 15.06 -0.08 9.55
CA GLN A 58 16.12 0.79 9.01
C GLN A 58 15.87 1.38 7.59
N SER A 59 14.70 1.19 6.99
CA SER A 59 14.40 1.52 5.59
C SER A 59 13.15 2.37 5.37
N TRP A 60 12.57 2.97 6.42
CA TRP A 60 11.36 3.79 6.27
C TRP A 60 11.71 5.26 6.10
N THR A 61 10.99 5.94 5.20
CA THR A 61 10.99 7.39 5.10
C THR A 61 9.88 7.93 5.98
N ILE A 62 10.23 8.71 7.01
CA ILE A 62 9.26 9.39 7.87
C ILE A 62 8.60 10.52 7.07
N ILE A 63 7.29 10.66 7.23
CA ILE A 63 6.50 11.74 6.63
C ILE A 63 6.14 12.71 7.75
N ASP A 64 6.82 13.85 7.79
CA ASP A 64 6.58 14.89 8.79
C ASP A 64 5.46 15.86 8.37
N ASP A 65 5.31 16.07 7.06
CA ASP A 65 4.26 16.91 6.47
C ASP A 65 3.51 16.19 5.34
N VAL A 66 2.21 16.02 5.55
CA VAL A 66 1.31 15.35 4.60
C VAL A 66 1.05 16.23 3.37
N GLU A 67 1.07 17.56 3.49
CA GLU A 67 0.82 18.46 2.37
C GLU A 67 1.98 18.43 1.38
N SER A 68 3.22 18.53 1.86
CA SER A 68 4.43 18.38 1.05
C SER A 68 4.50 17.04 0.33
N LEU A 69 4.11 15.95 0.99
CA LEU A 69 4.03 14.63 0.35
C LEU A 69 3.02 14.63 -0.80
N LYS A 70 1.83 15.17 -0.58
CA LYS A 70 0.79 15.23 -1.62
C LYS A 70 1.23 16.08 -2.81
N ALA A 71 1.84 17.25 -2.57
CA ALA A 71 2.28 18.15 -3.62
C ALA A 71 3.40 17.57 -4.50
N SER A 72 4.28 16.75 -3.91
CA SER A 72 5.37 16.07 -4.64
C SER A 72 4.97 14.74 -5.30
N SER A 73 3.79 14.22 -4.99
CA SER A 73 3.33 12.93 -5.50
C SER A 73 2.70 13.02 -6.88
N GLN A 74 2.86 11.96 -7.66
CA GLN A 74 2.10 11.75 -8.89
C GLN A 74 0.76 11.09 -8.55
N PHE A 75 -0.33 11.65 -9.08
CA PHE A 75 -1.67 11.11 -8.89
C PHE A 75 -2.05 10.16 -10.01
N TYR A 76 -2.80 9.12 -9.68
CA TYR A 76 -3.42 8.27 -10.68
C TYR A 76 -4.46 9.06 -11.48
N SER A 77 -4.58 8.75 -12.78
CA SER A 77 -5.64 9.29 -13.62
C SER A 77 -7.01 8.89 -13.08
N SER A 78 -8.02 9.72 -13.33
CA SER A 78 -9.41 9.35 -13.06
C SER A 78 -9.78 8.07 -13.81
N LEU A 79 -10.52 7.18 -13.15
CA LEU A 79 -11.15 6.04 -13.80
C LEU A 79 -12.30 6.58 -14.67
N CYS A 80 -12.18 6.44 -15.98
CA CYS A 80 -13.29 6.67 -16.93
C CYS A 80 -14.13 5.41 -17.08
#